data_AF-A0AAX3JNU8-F1
#
_entry.id   AF-A0AAX3JNU8-F1
#
_cell.length_a   1.000
_cell.length_b   1.000
_cell.length_c   1.000
_cell.angle_alpha   90.00
_cell.angle_beta   90.00
_cell.angle_gamma   90.00
#
_symmetry.space_group_name_H-M   'P 1'
#
loop_
_entity.id
_entity.type
_entity.pdbx_description
1 polymer ?
#
loop_
_entity_poly.entity_id
_entity_poly.type
_entity_poly.pdbx_seq_one_letter_code
_entity_poly.pdbx_strand_id
1 'polypeptide(L)'
;MPNKRVEETSLINLSQEKRKLEKEVESLKSRCQASVLEKLKIGSYSRFPSVFDKSGQFKSSDMYFAYAGGIKHSLDKFENYQSIDFCYKRGVRLVIESGMSSRIASGGGSDLYGICIDYDNFTKTATVISIASNFECVLISDTSIKAGDNLVFDSLGVLKKVHENDESNYIQALALSDALEFKDKPGLYGAKIMLISRPLYKSLGI
;
A
#
# COMPACT_ATOMS: atom_id res chain seq x y z
N MET A 1 -68.66 0.90 -20.64
CA MET A 1 -67.97 0.22 -19.51
C MET A 1 -66.71 -0.43 -20.08
N PRO A 2 -65.49 -0.04 -19.66
CA PRO A 2 -64.28 -0.64 -20.18
C PRO A 2 -64.12 -2.08 -19.67
N ASN A 3 -63.59 -2.91 -20.54
CA ASN A 3 -63.76 -4.35 -20.54
C ASN A 3 -62.72 -5.01 -19.62
N LYS A 4 -63.10 -5.39 -18.38
CA LYS A 4 -62.23 -6.00 -17.34
C LYS A 4 -61.30 -7.11 -17.86
N ARG A 5 -61.74 -7.88 -18.86
CA ARG A 5 -60.91 -8.95 -19.48
C ARG A 5 -59.67 -8.43 -20.19
N VAL A 6 -59.74 -7.22 -20.75
CA VAL A 6 -58.62 -6.59 -21.48
C VAL A 6 -57.54 -6.13 -20.50
N GLU A 7 -57.95 -5.58 -19.35
CA GLU A 7 -57.01 -5.16 -18.30
C GLU A 7 -56.30 -6.35 -17.64
N GLU A 8 -57.01 -7.45 -17.40
CA GLU A 8 -56.43 -8.69 -16.85
C GLU A 8 -55.42 -9.33 -17.80
N THR A 9 -55.70 -9.38 -19.10
CA THR A 9 -54.73 -9.88 -20.10
C THR A 9 -53.52 -8.96 -20.23
N SER A 10 -53.72 -7.65 -20.12
CA SER A 10 -52.64 -6.66 -20.12
C SER A 10 -51.70 -6.84 -18.93
N LEU A 11 -52.25 -7.07 -17.73
CA LEU A 11 -51.50 -7.29 -16.50
C LEU A 11 -50.68 -8.59 -16.52
N ILE A 12 -51.25 -9.66 -17.10
CA ILE A 12 -50.54 -10.94 -17.25
C ILE A 12 -49.36 -10.80 -18.20
N ASN A 13 -49.54 -10.11 -19.33
CA ASN A 13 -48.47 -9.85 -20.30
C ASN A 13 -47.34 -9.01 -19.69
N LEU A 14 -47.69 -7.93 -18.97
CA LEU A 14 -46.71 -7.08 -18.27
C LEU A 14 -45.93 -7.84 -17.19
N SER A 15 -46.59 -8.74 -16.46
CA SER A 15 -45.92 -9.59 -15.44
C SER A 15 -44.93 -10.57 -16.06
N GLN A 16 -45.26 -11.13 -17.23
CA GLN A 16 -44.37 -12.02 -17.96
C GLN A 16 -43.16 -11.27 -18.54
N GLU A 17 -43.39 -10.07 -19.07
CA GLU A 17 -42.35 -9.23 -19.64
C GLU A 17 -41.37 -8.72 -18.57
N LYS A 18 -41.90 -8.30 -17.41
CA LYS A 18 -41.07 -7.95 -16.23
C LYS A 18 -40.15 -9.12 -15.82
N ARG A 19 -40.70 -10.34 -15.73
CA ARG A 19 -39.91 -11.54 -15.38
C ARG A 19 -38.83 -11.86 -16.42
N LYS A 20 -39.08 -11.54 -17.69
CA LYS A 20 -38.09 -11.73 -18.77
C LYS A 20 -36.95 -10.71 -18.64
N LEU A 21 -37.29 -9.44 -18.43
CA LEU A 21 -36.31 -8.36 -18.25
C LEU A 21 -35.44 -8.55 -17.00
N GLU A 22 -36.02 -9.00 -15.88
CA GLU A 22 -35.26 -9.29 -14.65
C GLU A 22 -34.18 -10.36 -14.87
N LYS A 23 -34.50 -11.43 -15.63
CA LYS A 23 -33.53 -12.47 -16.00
C LYS A 23 -32.43 -11.93 -16.93
N GLU A 24 -32.78 -11.04 -17.84
CA GLU A 24 -31.84 -10.45 -18.78
C GLU A 24 -30.86 -9.50 -18.06
N VAL A 25 -31.36 -8.70 -17.11
CA VAL A 25 -30.55 -7.84 -16.25
C VAL A 25 -29.59 -8.67 -15.40
N GLU A 26 -30.04 -9.78 -14.79
CA GLU A 26 -29.16 -10.63 -13.97
C GLU A 26 -28.07 -11.31 -14.82
N SER A 27 -28.41 -11.73 -16.05
CA SER A 27 -27.45 -12.27 -17.02
C SER A 27 -26.43 -11.23 -17.49
N LEU A 28 -26.88 -9.99 -17.77
CA LEU A 28 -26.00 -8.89 -18.16
C LEU A 28 -25.10 -8.45 -17.02
N LYS A 29 -25.61 -8.42 -15.79
CA LYS A 29 -24.86 -8.11 -14.58
C LYS A 29 -23.76 -9.15 -14.34
N SER A 30 -24.08 -10.43 -14.48
CA SER A 30 -23.12 -11.53 -14.37
C SER A 30 -22.04 -11.46 -15.46
N ARG A 31 -22.43 -11.17 -16.71
CA ARG A 31 -21.49 -10.99 -17.84
C ARG A 31 -20.60 -9.75 -17.67
N CYS A 32 -21.15 -8.63 -17.21
CA CYS A 32 -20.37 -7.42 -16.89
C CYS A 32 -19.38 -7.68 -15.76
N GLN A 33 -19.81 -8.33 -14.68
CA GLN A 33 -18.92 -8.69 -13.59
C GLN A 33 -17.78 -9.59 -14.07
N ALA A 34 -18.07 -10.61 -14.88
CA ALA A 34 -17.05 -11.48 -15.46
C ALA A 34 -16.10 -10.72 -16.40
N SER A 35 -16.62 -9.83 -17.26
CA SER A 35 -15.80 -9.02 -18.17
C SER A 35 -14.91 -8.02 -17.44
N VAL A 36 -15.41 -7.38 -16.38
CA VAL A 36 -14.62 -6.51 -15.51
C VAL A 36 -13.54 -7.33 -14.80
N LEU A 37 -13.87 -8.51 -14.28
CA LEU A 37 -12.91 -9.41 -13.64
C LEU A 37 -11.81 -9.87 -14.61
N GLU A 38 -12.16 -10.18 -15.86
CA GLU A 38 -11.20 -10.55 -16.91
C GLU A 38 -10.32 -9.35 -17.33
N LYS A 39 -10.89 -8.15 -17.49
CA LYS A 39 -10.11 -6.94 -17.77
C LYS A 39 -9.14 -6.59 -16.63
N LEU A 40 -9.53 -6.87 -15.37
CA LEU A 40 -8.65 -6.74 -14.20
C LEU A 40 -7.52 -7.79 -14.19
N LYS A 41 -7.74 -8.99 -14.76
CA LYS A 41 -6.71 -10.02 -14.90
C LYS A 41 -5.72 -9.72 -16.03
N ILE A 42 -6.21 -9.22 -17.18
CA ILE A 42 -5.41 -9.03 -18.40
C ILE A 42 -4.39 -7.89 -18.25
N GLY A 43 -4.65 -6.88 -17.42
CA GLY A 43 -3.70 -5.78 -17.15
C GLY A 43 -2.61 -6.08 -16.11
N SER A 44 -2.56 -7.31 -15.56
CA SER A 44 -1.77 -7.63 -14.36
C SER A 44 -0.79 -8.79 -14.58
N TYR A 45 -0.20 -8.86 -15.78
CA TYR A 45 0.79 -9.90 -16.11
C TYR A 45 2.10 -9.30 -16.62
N SER A 46 3.19 -9.72 -15.95
CA SER A 46 4.59 -9.65 -16.35
C SER A 46 5.36 -8.33 -16.14
N ARG A 47 5.74 -8.06 -14.88
CA ARG A 47 7.10 -7.64 -14.49
C ARG A 47 7.18 -7.64 -12.96
N PHE A 48 8.23 -8.25 -12.40
CA PHE A 48 8.57 -8.34 -10.96
C PHE A 48 7.81 -9.40 -10.12
N PRO A 49 8.07 -10.71 -10.34
CA PRO A 49 7.47 -11.78 -9.53
C PRO A 49 7.83 -11.75 -8.05
N SER A 50 8.96 -11.12 -7.69
CA SER A 50 9.46 -11.07 -6.30
C SER A 50 8.82 -9.97 -5.45
N VAL A 51 8.20 -8.94 -6.05
CA VAL A 51 7.63 -7.79 -5.33
C VAL A 51 6.14 -7.99 -5.00
N PHE A 52 5.49 -8.98 -5.61
CA PHE A 52 4.04 -9.17 -5.52
C PHE A 52 3.68 -10.61 -5.17
N ASP A 53 3.93 -11.03 -3.94
CA ASP A 53 3.40 -12.30 -3.45
C ASP A 53 1.89 -12.16 -3.17
N LYS A 54 1.07 -12.87 -3.96
CA LYS A 54 -0.40 -12.90 -3.82
C LYS A 54 -0.88 -14.01 -2.88
N SER A 55 0.00 -14.79 -2.25
CA SER A 55 -0.39 -15.91 -1.37
C SER A 55 -0.58 -15.53 0.10
N GLY A 56 -0.04 -14.39 0.54
CA GLY A 56 0.01 -14.02 1.96
C GLY A 56 -1.31 -13.47 2.49
N GLN A 57 -2.23 -14.35 2.91
CA GLN A 57 -2.93 -14.05 4.16
C GLN A 57 -1.83 -13.79 5.19
N PHE A 58 -1.71 -12.55 5.67
CA PHE A 58 -0.80 -12.20 6.76
C PHE A 58 -1.32 -12.96 7.99
N LYS A 59 -0.95 -14.24 8.13
CA LYS A 59 -1.04 -14.90 9.43
C LYS A 59 -0.14 -14.04 10.31
N SER A 60 -0.71 -13.46 11.35
CA SER A 60 -0.08 -12.49 12.25
C SER A 60 1.18 -12.99 12.97
N SER A 61 1.74 -14.14 12.57
CA SER A 61 2.76 -14.91 13.28
C SER A 61 4.07 -15.13 12.53
N ASP A 62 4.17 -14.82 11.22
CA ASP A 62 5.35 -15.16 10.40
C ASP A 62 5.90 -13.94 9.64
N MET A 63 6.55 -13.02 10.36
CA MET A 63 7.19 -11.85 9.74
C MET A 63 8.68 -12.09 9.49
N TYR A 64 9.11 -11.90 8.23
CA TYR A 64 10.49 -12.09 7.79
C TYR A 64 11.07 -10.78 7.23
N PHE A 65 12.31 -10.50 7.59
CA PHE A 65 13.09 -9.36 7.12
C PHE A 65 13.34 -9.47 5.63
N ALA A 66 13.70 -10.66 5.12
CA ALA A 66 13.88 -10.89 3.68
C ALA A 66 12.58 -10.83 2.85
N TYR A 67 11.42 -10.66 3.48
CA TYR A 67 10.14 -10.61 2.78
C TYR A 67 10.05 -9.35 1.92
N ALA A 68 10.07 -9.51 0.61
CA ALA A 68 9.74 -8.43 -0.32
C ALA A 68 8.30 -7.98 -0.05
N GLY A 69 8.13 -6.73 0.37
CA GLY A 69 6.82 -6.20 0.71
C GLY A 69 5.91 -6.27 -0.51
N GLY A 70 4.74 -6.90 -0.37
CA GLY A 70 3.72 -6.95 -1.41
C GLY A 70 3.14 -5.55 -1.67
N ILE A 71 3.59 -4.86 -2.71
CA ILE A 71 3.07 -3.54 -3.08
C ILE A 71 1.69 -3.72 -3.72
N LYS A 72 0.63 -3.38 -3.00
CA LYS A 72 -0.72 -3.41 -3.57
C LYS A 72 -1.03 -2.08 -4.23
N HIS A 73 -1.10 -2.09 -5.56
CA HIS A 73 -1.45 -0.96 -6.44
C HIS A 73 -0.45 0.19 -6.39
N SER A 74 0.26 0.37 -7.50
CA SER A 74 1.21 1.46 -7.65
C SER A 74 1.17 1.92 -9.11
N LEU A 75 0.81 3.17 -9.37
CA LEU A 75 1.18 3.86 -10.62
C LEU A 75 2.65 4.35 -10.53
N ASP A 76 3.40 3.80 -9.56
CA ASP A 76 4.54 4.47 -8.98
C ASP A 76 5.82 4.19 -9.73
N LYS A 77 6.65 5.23 -9.76
CA LYS A 77 7.97 5.20 -10.38
C LYS A 77 8.94 4.59 -9.38
N PHE A 78 9.35 3.35 -9.63
CA PHE A 78 10.50 2.75 -8.95
C PHE A 78 11.77 3.37 -9.49
N GLU A 79 12.65 3.78 -8.59
CA GLU A 79 13.91 4.43 -8.93
C GLU A 79 15.07 3.68 -8.28
N ASN A 80 16.11 3.43 -9.06
CA ASN A 80 17.30 2.74 -8.59
C ASN A 80 18.40 3.74 -8.29
N TYR A 81 18.97 3.66 -7.09
CA TYR A 81 20.05 4.53 -6.64
C TYR A 81 21.21 3.72 -6.08
N GLN A 82 22.41 4.24 -6.28
CA GLN A 82 23.57 3.82 -5.49
C GLN A 82 23.37 4.28 -4.04
N SER A 83 23.54 3.35 -3.10
CA SER A 83 23.33 3.60 -1.68
C SER A 83 24.64 3.68 -0.93
N ILE A 84 24.74 4.67 -0.03
CA ILE A 84 25.91 4.88 0.84
C ILE A 84 25.94 3.83 1.96
N ASP A 85 24.78 3.48 2.49
CA ASP A 85 24.59 2.52 3.58
C ASP A 85 23.52 1.47 3.23
N PHE A 86 23.35 0.48 4.12
CA PHE A 86 22.30 -0.53 3.97
C PHE A 86 20.96 0.03 4.44
N CYS A 87 20.07 0.31 3.48
CA CYS A 87 18.82 1.03 3.73
C CYS A 87 17.55 0.19 3.54
N TYR A 88 17.66 -1.12 3.29
CA TYR A 88 16.49 -1.97 3.05
C TYR A 88 15.43 -1.85 4.16
N LYS A 89 14.17 -1.66 3.76
CA LYS A 89 12.99 -1.46 4.64
C LYS A 89 13.03 -0.18 5.49
N ARG A 90 13.84 0.81 5.10
CA ARG A 90 13.94 2.12 5.76
C ARG A 90 13.45 3.24 4.86
N GLY A 91 13.10 4.36 5.49
CA GLY A 91 13.11 5.65 4.84
C GLY A 91 14.52 5.99 4.34
N VAL A 92 14.60 6.69 3.21
CA VAL A 92 15.86 7.14 2.61
C VAL A 92 15.79 8.62 2.28
N ARG A 93 16.96 9.26 2.28
CA ARG A 93 17.19 10.64 1.83
C ARG A 93 18.06 10.65 0.59
N LEU A 94 17.90 11.68 -0.25
CA LEU A 94 18.83 11.93 -1.34
C LEU A 94 20.13 12.54 -0.81
N VAL A 95 21.24 12.11 -1.40
CA VAL A 95 22.56 12.69 -1.21
C VAL A 95 23.02 13.21 -2.56
N ILE A 96 23.07 14.54 -2.67
CA ILE A 96 23.44 15.24 -3.90
C ILE A 96 24.83 15.84 -3.68
N GLU A 97 25.81 15.29 -4.38
CA GLU A 97 27.19 15.75 -4.36
C GLU A 97 27.54 16.36 -5.73
N SER A 98 28.18 17.53 -5.74
CA SER A 98 28.45 18.27 -6.98
C SER A 98 29.26 17.43 -7.97
N GLY A 99 28.74 17.26 -9.18
CA GLY A 99 29.41 16.53 -10.26
C GLY A 99 29.26 15.01 -10.22
N MET A 100 28.47 14.47 -9.30
CA MET A 100 28.18 13.03 -9.22
C MET A 100 26.69 12.73 -9.38
N SER A 101 26.37 11.51 -9.81
CA SER A 101 24.99 11.02 -9.82
C SER A 101 24.44 11.01 -8.39
N SER A 102 23.18 11.41 -8.24
CA SER A 102 22.47 11.37 -6.96
C SER A 102 22.56 9.98 -6.34
N ARG A 103 22.88 9.92 -5.05
CA ARG A 103 22.90 8.70 -4.25
C ARG A 103 21.83 8.78 -3.19
N ILE A 104 21.66 7.71 -2.45
CA ILE A 104 20.80 7.70 -1.26
C ILE A 104 21.54 7.23 -0.02
N ALA A 105 20.99 7.58 1.13
CA ALA A 105 21.34 7.01 2.41
C ALA A 105 20.08 6.80 3.25
N SER A 106 20.15 6.00 4.31
CA SER A 106 19.07 5.94 5.30
C SER A 106 18.77 7.35 5.83
N GLY A 107 17.49 7.66 5.99
CA GLY A 107 17.05 9.00 6.37
C GLY A 107 15.55 9.10 6.56
N GLY A 108 15.12 10.17 7.23
CA GLY A 108 13.71 10.46 7.42
C GLY A 108 13.51 11.89 7.91
N GLY A 109 12.45 12.14 8.69
CA GLY A 109 12.10 13.49 9.10
C GLY A 109 11.84 14.42 7.90
N SER A 110 12.48 15.59 7.89
CA SER A 110 12.41 16.57 6.81
C SER A 110 13.09 16.12 5.51
N ASP A 111 14.03 15.17 5.61
CA ASP A 111 14.89 14.77 4.49
C ASP A 111 14.39 13.48 3.83
N LEU A 112 13.22 12.98 4.24
CA LEU A 112 12.61 11.78 3.68
C LEU A 112 12.30 11.99 2.20
N TYR A 113 13.01 11.26 1.35
CA TYR A 113 12.81 11.24 -0.10
C TYR A 113 11.85 10.12 -0.51
N GLY A 114 12.07 8.93 0.05
CA GLY A 114 11.38 7.72 -0.36
C GLY A 114 11.65 6.59 0.62
N ILE A 115 11.26 5.38 0.22
CA ILE A 115 11.45 4.18 1.01
C ILE A 115 12.17 3.14 0.17
N CYS A 116 13.20 2.53 0.75
CA CYS A 116 13.92 1.44 0.12
C CYS A 116 13.16 0.13 0.32
N ILE A 117 12.70 -0.44 -0.79
CA ILE A 117 11.86 -1.66 -0.84
C ILE A 117 12.62 -2.88 -1.36
N ASP A 118 13.84 -2.68 -1.87
CA ASP A 118 14.76 -3.72 -2.29
C ASP A 118 16.20 -3.20 -2.24
N TYR A 119 17.16 -4.08 -1.98
CA TYR A 119 18.57 -3.74 -1.85
C TYR A 119 19.47 -4.86 -2.33
N ASP A 120 20.24 -4.59 -3.38
CA ASP A 120 21.30 -5.47 -3.86
C ASP A 120 22.59 -5.22 -3.08
N ASN A 121 22.95 -6.19 -2.24
CA ASN A 121 24.17 -6.14 -1.43
C ASN A 121 25.47 -6.10 -2.25
N PHE A 122 25.48 -6.67 -3.45
CA PHE A 122 26.67 -6.75 -4.31
C PHE A 122 26.92 -5.42 -5.01
N THR A 123 25.91 -4.88 -5.71
CA THR A 123 26.05 -3.61 -6.45
C THR A 123 25.79 -2.36 -5.62
N LYS A 124 25.36 -2.53 -4.35
CA LYS A 124 24.91 -1.44 -3.47
C LYS A 124 23.77 -0.61 -4.08
N THR A 125 22.95 -1.26 -4.90
CA THR A 125 21.80 -0.63 -5.55
C THR A 125 20.56 -0.81 -4.70
N ALA A 126 19.90 0.29 -4.37
CA ALA A 126 18.62 0.30 -3.68
C ALA A 126 17.49 0.66 -4.64
N THR A 127 16.40 -0.09 -4.57
CA THR A 127 15.14 0.25 -5.25
C THR A 127 14.30 1.09 -4.30
N VAL A 128 14.01 2.32 -4.71
CA VAL A 128 13.27 3.30 -3.92
C VAL A 128 11.90 3.54 -4.56
N ILE A 129 10.88 3.63 -3.71
CA ILE A 129 9.55 4.11 -4.06
C ILE A 129 9.31 5.45 -3.35
N SER A 130 8.67 6.38 -4.05
CA SER A 130 8.34 7.70 -3.52
C SER A 130 7.32 7.61 -2.39
N ILE A 131 7.37 8.56 -1.44
CA ILE A 131 6.34 8.71 -0.40
C ILE A 131 5.00 9.27 -0.93
N ALA A 132 4.98 9.78 -2.16
CA ALA A 132 3.76 10.25 -2.81
C ALA A 132 2.84 9.09 -3.25
N SER A 133 3.34 7.87 -3.12
CA SER A 133 2.72 6.62 -3.51
C SER A 133 1.92 6.01 -2.35
N ASN A 134 0.69 5.59 -2.62
CA ASN A 134 -0.15 4.90 -1.62
C ASN A 134 0.06 3.40 -1.76
N PHE A 135 0.86 2.78 -0.88
CA PHE A 135 1.01 1.33 -0.86
C PHE A 135 1.14 0.77 0.55
N GLU A 136 0.84 -0.53 0.67
CA GLU A 136 1.07 -1.31 1.89
C GLU A 136 2.42 -2.01 1.82
N CYS A 137 3.16 -2.02 2.93
CA CYS A 137 4.40 -2.78 3.03
C CYS A 137 4.76 -3.08 4.49
N VAL A 138 5.82 -3.86 4.69
CA VAL A 138 6.42 -4.11 6.02
C VAL A 138 7.76 -3.40 6.07
N LEU A 139 7.89 -2.45 6.99
CA LEU A 139 9.07 -1.61 7.19
C LEU A 139 9.65 -1.77 8.59
N ILE A 140 10.92 -1.38 8.77
CA ILE A 140 11.57 -1.39 10.08
C ILE A 140 10.87 -0.37 10.98
N SER A 141 10.61 -0.79 12.21
CA SER A 141 9.83 0.00 13.16
C SER A 141 10.37 -0.13 14.58
N ASP A 142 10.01 0.84 15.42
CA ASP A 142 10.09 0.70 16.87
C ASP A 142 9.21 -0.49 17.34
N THR A 143 9.61 -1.12 18.43
CA THR A 143 8.93 -2.30 19.02
C THR A 143 7.61 -1.95 19.68
N SER A 144 7.40 -0.68 20.02
CA SER A 144 6.22 -0.17 20.72
C SER A 144 5.01 0.06 19.81
N ILE A 145 5.19 0.02 18.48
CA ILE A 145 4.13 0.34 17.51
C ILE A 145 2.98 -0.66 17.58
N LYS A 146 1.75 -0.11 17.60
CA LYS A 146 0.49 -0.85 17.61
C LYS A 146 -0.34 -0.55 16.37
N ALA A 147 -1.17 -1.52 15.98
CA ALA A 147 -2.12 -1.32 14.90
C ALA A 147 -2.99 -0.07 15.16
N GLY A 148 -3.12 0.80 14.16
CA GLY A 148 -3.83 2.08 14.25
C GLY A 148 -2.96 3.28 14.63
N ASP A 149 -1.71 3.09 15.03
CA ASP A 149 -0.80 4.20 15.31
C ASP A 149 -0.50 5.02 14.05
N ASN A 150 -0.51 6.35 14.18
CA ASN A 150 0.04 7.26 13.18
C ASN A 150 1.57 7.31 13.35
N LEU A 151 2.31 7.21 12.26
CA LEU A 151 3.76 7.01 12.26
C LEU A 151 4.50 8.07 11.43
N VAL A 152 5.77 8.27 11.79
CA VAL A 152 6.76 9.05 11.04
C VAL A 152 8.06 8.28 10.94
N PHE A 153 8.87 8.60 9.93
CA PHE A 153 10.25 8.13 9.82
C PHE A 153 11.18 9.02 10.65
N ASP A 154 11.97 8.42 11.53
CA ASP A 154 13.05 9.11 12.24
C ASP A 154 14.25 9.41 11.33
N SER A 155 15.29 10.03 11.87
CA SER A 155 16.49 10.39 11.12
C SER A 155 17.27 9.20 10.56
N LEU A 156 17.00 7.98 11.03
CA LEU A 156 17.59 6.72 10.56
C LEU A 156 16.66 5.96 9.61
N GLY A 157 15.53 6.56 9.23
CA GLY A 157 14.52 5.94 8.38
C GLY A 157 13.77 4.80 9.06
N VAL A 158 13.73 4.75 10.40
CA VAL A 158 12.92 3.80 11.18
C VAL A 158 11.59 4.43 11.51
N LEU A 159 10.52 3.63 11.44
CA LEU A 159 9.19 4.10 11.84
C LEU A 159 9.11 4.24 13.36
N LYS A 160 8.63 5.39 13.81
CA LYS A 160 8.24 5.65 15.19
C LYS A 160 6.81 6.19 15.25
N LYS A 161 6.18 6.05 16.42
CA LYS A 161 4.87 6.64 16.70
C LYS A 161 4.98 8.17 16.73
N VAL A 162 3.97 8.85 16.20
CA VAL A 162 3.82 10.30 16.34
C VAL A 162 3.47 10.64 17.79
N HIS A 163 4.22 11.56 18.38
CA HIS A 163 3.92 12.19 19.67
C HIS A 163 3.59 13.68 19.49
N GLU A 164 2.88 14.28 20.46
CA GLU A 164 2.46 15.69 20.40
C GLU A 164 3.64 16.66 20.24
N ASN A 165 4.80 16.30 20.81
CA ASN A 165 6.02 17.08 20.77
C ASN A 165 6.91 16.79 19.55
N ASP A 166 6.48 15.93 18.62
CA ASP A 166 7.28 15.70 17.42
C ASP A 166 7.30 16.96 16.54
N GLU A 167 8.49 17.26 16.02
CA GLU A 167 8.71 18.34 15.04
C GLU A 167 8.04 18.03 13.68
N SER A 168 7.59 16.78 13.49
CA SER A 168 6.89 16.37 12.28
C SER A 168 5.52 17.03 12.18
N ASN A 169 5.34 17.87 11.17
CA ASN A 169 4.03 18.44 10.81
C ASN A 169 3.19 17.50 9.94
N TYR A 170 3.62 16.25 9.74
CA TYR A 170 2.98 15.29 8.84
C TYR A 170 2.99 13.89 9.44
N ILE A 171 1.88 13.18 9.21
CA ILE A 171 1.81 11.72 9.35
C ILE A 171 2.26 11.14 8.01
N GLN A 172 3.18 10.17 8.06
CA GLN A 172 3.80 9.55 6.88
C GLN A 172 3.34 8.09 6.67
N ALA A 173 2.84 7.44 7.72
CA ALA A 173 2.25 6.12 7.63
C ALA A 173 1.20 5.85 8.71
N LEU A 174 0.37 4.84 8.48
CA LEU A 174 -0.56 4.26 9.44
C LEU A 174 -0.18 2.80 9.69
N ALA A 175 -0.06 2.40 10.95
CA ALA A 175 0.17 1.02 11.32
C ALA A 175 -1.07 0.15 11.03
N LEU A 176 -0.89 -0.90 10.24
CA LEU A 176 -1.90 -1.93 9.97
C LEU A 176 -1.72 -3.18 10.86
N SER A 177 -0.58 -3.28 11.55
CA SER A 177 -0.28 -4.34 12.53
C SER A 177 0.51 -3.78 13.70
N ASP A 178 0.57 -4.56 14.78
CA ASP A 178 1.59 -4.39 15.81
C ASP A 178 2.99 -4.63 15.23
N ALA A 179 4.00 -4.05 15.88
CA ALA A 179 5.39 -4.40 15.61
C ALA A 179 5.68 -5.83 16.06
N LEU A 180 6.35 -6.59 15.19
CA LEU A 180 6.80 -7.96 15.44
C LEU A 180 8.30 -8.04 15.20
N GLU A 181 8.96 -9.02 15.83
CA GLU A 181 10.37 -9.30 15.52
C GLU A 181 10.46 -10.10 14.21
N PHE A 182 11.46 -9.80 13.39
CA PHE A 182 11.72 -10.57 12.17
C PHE A 182 12.39 -11.90 12.50
N LYS A 183 11.81 -13.02 12.05
CA LYS A 183 12.28 -14.38 12.38
C LYS A 183 13.68 -14.71 11.89
N ASP A 184 14.01 -14.22 10.70
CA ASP A 184 15.32 -14.36 10.04
C ASP A 184 16.31 -13.27 10.44
N LYS A 185 15.90 -12.31 11.28
CA LYS A 185 16.77 -11.23 11.74
C LYS A 185 16.43 -10.80 13.18
N PRO A 186 16.85 -11.60 14.18
CA PRO A 186 16.63 -11.30 15.58
C PRO A 186 17.15 -9.90 15.97
N GLY A 187 16.43 -9.22 16.85
CA GLY A 187 16.68 -7.86 17.30
C GLY A 187 16.18 -6.76 16.35
N LEU A 188 15.69 -7.10 15.15
CA LEU A 188 15.01 -6.15 14.28
C LEU A 188 13.51 -6.38 14.28
N TYR A 189 12.76 -5.28 14.35
CA TYR A 189 11.32 -5.28 14.37
C TYR A 189 10.77 -4.57 13.15
N GLY A 190 9.56 -4.95 12.77
CA GLY A 190 8.82 -4.27 11.72
C GLY A 190 7.33 -4.28 11.96
N ALA A 191 6.64 -3.40 11.26
CA ALA A 191 5.20 -3.33 11.27
C ALA A 191 4.68 -3.30 9.83
N LYS A 192 3.53 -3.92 9.60
CA LYS A 192 2.79 -3.70 8.37
C LYS A 192 2.19 -2.29 8.43
N ILE A 193 2.41 -1.50 7.39
CA ILE A 193 1.94 -0.13 7.31
C ILE A 193 1.22 0.14 6.00
N MET A 194 0.44 1.20 6.00
CA MET A 194 -0.03 1.89 4.80
C MET A 194 0.64 3.26 4.79
N LEU A 195 1.35 3.60 3.71
CA LEU A 195 1.84 4.97 3.56
C LEU A 195 0.67 5.91 3.35
N ILE A 196 0.69 6.98 4.11
CA ILE A 196 -0.26 8.08 4.02
C ILE A 196 0.53 9.35 4.20
N SER A 197 0.34 10.34 3.33
CA SER A 197 0.94 11.67 3.53
C SER A 197 -0.18 12.66 3.84
N ARG A 198 -0.28 13.07 5.10
CA ARG A 198 -1.28 14.06 5.54
C ARG A 198 -0.73 14.97 6.63
N PRO A 199 -1.14 16.24 6.69
CA PRO A 199 -0.72 17.15 7.75
C PRO A 199 -1.19 16.65 9.11
N LEU A 200 -0.34 16.82 10.11
CA LEU A 200 -0.65 16.62 11.52
C LEU A 200 -1.32 17.90 12.04
N TYR A 201 -2.63 17.84 12.28
CA TYR A 201 -3.33 18.95 12.93
C TYR A 201 -3.00 18.93 14.41
N LYS A 202 -2.01 19.74 14.82
CA LYS A 202 -1.82 20.06 16.23
C LYS A 202 -3.06 20.85 16.66
N SER A 203 -3.77 20.41 17.71
CA SER A 203 -4.82 21.25 18.27
C SER A 203 -4.17 22.56 18.67
N LEU A 204 -4.64 23.65 18.08
CA LEU A 204 -4.35 24.98 18.60
C LEU A 204 -4.98 25.00 19.99
N GLY A 205 -4.16 24.81 21.02
CA GLY A 205 -4.56 25.07 22.39
C GLY A 205 -4.88 26.56 22.48
N ILE A 206 -6.16 26.88 22.34
CA ILE A 206 -6.76 28.14 22.77
C ILE A 206 -7.39 27.88 24.13
#